data_AF-A0A7C4N8R1-F1
#
_entry.id   AF-A0A7C4N8R1-F1
#
_cell.length_a   1.000
_cell.length_b   1.000
_cell.length_c   1.000
_cell.angle_alpha   90.00
_cell.angle_beta   90.00
_cell.angle_gamma   90.00
#
_symmetry.space_group_name_H-M   'P 1'
#
loop_
_entity.id
_entity.type
_entity.pdbx_description
1 polymer ?
#
loop_
_entity_poly.entity_id
_entity_poly.type
_entity_poly.pdbx_seq_one_letter_code
_entity_poly.pdbx_strand_id
1 'polypeptide(L)'
;MSVLVTRHPSVRRLWSRWLWWRFRLFQYRRYDRLVLEHIDGRPLVVLPHVFNPALFEASKFLARALNALSLKPEMNMLDLGTGSGVG
;
A
#
# COMPACT_ATOMS: atom_id res chain seq x y z
N MET A 1 -13.33 21.24 6.18
CA MET A 1 -13.22 20.72 4.79
C MET A 1 -14.01 19.43 4.68
N SER A 2 -15.28 19.52 4.27
CA SER A 2 -16.16 18.34 4.16
C SER A 2 -15.93 17.69 2.81
N VAL A 3 -15.33 16.50 2.79
CA VAL A 3 -15.21 15.70 1.56
C VAL A 3 -16.58 15.11 1.29
N LEU A 4 -17.40 15.84 0.53
CA LEU A 4 -18.69 15.40 0.05
C LEU A 4 -18.44 14.40 -1.09
N VAL A 5 -18.19 13.13 -0.74
CA VAL A 5 -18.17 12.04 -1.71
C VAL A 5 -19.62 11.78 -2.13
N THR A 6 -20.08 12.48 -3.17
CA THR A 6 -21.35 12.18 -3.85
C THR A 6 -21.23 10.78 -4.48
N ARG A 7 -21.73 9.77 -3.76
CA ARG A 7 -21.68 8.36 -4.16
C ARG A 7 -22.74 8.06 -5.21
N HIS A 8 -22.51 8.45 -6.47
CA HIS A 8 -23.35 8.00 -7.57
C HIS A 8 -23.05 6.50 -7.87
N PRO A 9 -24.05 5.61 -7.83
CA PRO A 9 -23.83 4.16 -7.87
C PRO A 9 -23.22 3.67 -9.20
N SER A 10 -23.46 4.36 -10.31
CA SER A 10 -22.86 4.06 -11.62
C SER A 10 -21.35 4.37 -11.66
N VAL A 11 -20.94 5.48 -11.04
CA VAL A 11 -19.53 5.88 -10.92
C VAL A 11 -18.75 4.85 -10.12
N ARG A 12 -19.34 4.34 -9.02
CA ARG A 12 -18.74 3.25 -8.23
C ARG A 12 -18.53 1.98 -9.05
N ARG A 13 -19.51 1.54 -9.85
CA ARG A 13 -19.38 0.32 -10.68
C ARG A 13 -18.28 0.46 -11.73
N LEU A 14 -18.20 1.62 -12.39
CA LEU A 14 -17.14 1.91 -13.36
C LEU A 14 -15.77 1.90 -12.70
N TRP A 15 -15.62 2.56 -11.55
CA TRP A 15 -14.37 2.56 -10.77
C TRP A 15 -13.97 1.15 -10.31
N SER A 16 -14.90 0.37 -9.77
CA SER A 16 -14.60 -1.00 -9.33
C SER A 16 -14.14 -1.89 -10.49
N ARG A 17 -14.80 -1.80 -11.67
CA ARG A 17 -14.37 -2.54 -12.88
C ARG A 17 -12.99 -2.11 -13.33
N TRP A 18 -12.71 -0.81 -13.36
CA TRP A 18 -11.40 -0.29 -13.74
C TRP A 18 -10.29 -0.76 -12.78
N LEU A 19 -10.52 -0.66 -11.47
CA LEU A 19 -9.59 -1.15 -10.45
C LEU A 19 -9.35 -2.66 -10.57
N TRP A 20 -10.39 -3.44 -10.85
CA TRP A 20 -10.28 -4.88 -11.05
C TRP A 20 -9.41 -5.22 -12.27
N TRP A 21 -9.64 -4.55 -13.40
CA TRP A 21 -8.80 -4.73 -14.60
C TRP A 21 -7.35 -4.31 -14.35
N ARG A 22 -7.13 -3.18 -13.68
CA ARG A 22 -5.79 -2.72 -13.31
C ARG A 22 -5.07 -3.75 -12.43
N PHE A 23 -5.76 -4.33 -11.45
CA PHE A 23 -5.22 -5.40 -10.62
C PHE A 23 -4.87 -6.63 -11.45
N ARG A 24 -5.81 -7.10 -12.28
CA ARG A 24 -5.64 -8.30 -13.12
C ARG A 24 -4.46 -8.17 -14.08
N LEU A 25 -4.31 -7.02 -14.74
CA LEU A 25 -3.32 -6.80 -15.77
C LEU A 25 -1.91 -6.52 -15.22
N PHE A 26 -1.80 -5.77 -14.12
CA PHE A 26 -0.50 -5.25 -13.66
C PHE A 26 -0.05 -5.79 -12.29
N GLN A 27 -0.99 -6.17 -11.42
CA GLN A 27 -0.68 -6.48 -10.01
C GLN A 27 -0.79 -7.98 -9.69
N TYR A 28 -1.63 -8.73 -10.40
CA TYR A 28 -1.88 -10.15 -10.12
C TYR A 28 -0.59 -10.99 -10.17
N ARG A 29 0.28 -10.76 -11.17
CA ARG A 29 1.57 -11.47 -11.29
C ARG A 29 2.53 -11.17 -10.15
N ARG A 30 2.42 -10.00 -9.52
CA ARG A 30 3.25 -9.57 -8.38
C ARG A 30 2.68 -10.01 -7.04
N TYR A 31 1.40 -10.40 -7.02
CA TYR A 31 0.74 -10.91 -5.82
C TYR A 31 1.00 -12.41 -5.62
N ASP A 32 1.17 -13.17 -6.70
CA ASP A 32 1.33 -14.64 -6.69
C ASP A 32 2.81 -15.09 -6.65
N ARG A 33 3.75 -14.17 -6.43
CA ARG A 33 5.20 -14.44 -6.50
C ARG A 33 5.96 -13.69 -5.42
N LEU A 34 7.09 -14.28 -5.02
CA LEU A 34 8.08 -13.58 -4.20
C LEU A 34 8.72 -12.49 -5.07
N VAL A 35 8.69 -11.26 -4.57
CA VAL A 35 9.25 -10.11 -5.28
C VAL A 35 10.12 -9.27 -4.35
N LEU A 36 11.22 -8.74 -4.89
CA LEU A 36 12.04 -7.74 -4.22
C LEU A 36 11.60 -6.36 -4.72
N GLU A 37 10.84 -5.63 -3.91
CA GLU A 37 10.41 -4.27 -4.22
C GLU A 37 11.38 -3.27 -3.58
N HIS A 38 11.46 -2.07 -4.15
CA HIS A 38 12.24 -0.96 -3.56
C HIS A 38 11.29 0.20 -3.24
N ILE A 39 11.18 0.55 -1.96
CA ILE A 39 10.33 1.64 -1.48
C ILE A 39 11.25 2.72 -0.90
N ASP A 40 11.21 3.91 -1.50
CA ASP A 40 12.08 5.04 -1.13
C ASP A 40 13.57 4.64 -0.99
N GLY A 41 14.03 3.79 -1.92
CA GLY A 41 15.41 3.30 -1.98
C GLY A 41 15.74 2.13 -1.04
N ARG A 42 14.81 1.68 -0.20
CA ARG A 42 15.01 0.54 0.70
C ARG A 42 14.46 -0.76 0.09
N PRO A 43 15.24 -1.86 0.07
CA PRO A 43 14.78 -3.15 -0.42
C PRO A 43 13.79 -3.79 0.56
N LEU A 44 12.69 -4.33 0.04
CA LEU A 44 11.69 -5.09 0.79
C LEU A 44 11.36 -6.38 0.05
N VAL A 45 11.58 -7.52 0.70
CA VAL A 45 11.15 -8.83 0.18
C VAL A 45 9.67 -9.01 0.51
N VAL A 46 8.84 -9.09 -0.52
CA VAL A 46 7.41 -9.35 -0.39
C VAL A 46 7.14 -10.79 -0.79
N LEU A 47 6.58 -11.57 0.14
CA LEU A 47 6.22 -12.96 -0.09
C LEU A 47 4.91 -13.08 -0.90
N PRO A 48 4.69 -14.22 -1.58
CA PRO A 48 3.42 -14.49 -2.27
C PRO A 48 2.23 -14.35 -1.31
N HIS A 49 1.11 -13.84 -1.83
CA HIS A 49 -0.17 -13.66 -1.15
C HIS A 49 -0.20 -12.68 0.02
N VAL A 50 0.93 -12.06 0.37
CA VAL A 50 0.97 -10.98 1.36
C VAL A 50 0.65 -9.65 0.67
N PHE A 51 0.11 -8.70 1.42
CA PHE A 51 -0.12 -7.35 0.91
C PHE A 51 1.21 -6.73 0.44
N ASN A 52 1.30 -6.31 -0.84
CA ASN A 52 2.50 -5.66 -1.36
C ASN A 52 2.38 -4.12 -1.21
N PRO A 53 3.12 -3.49 -0.27
CA PRO A 53 2.98 -2.07 0.04
C PRO A 53 3.49 -1.17 -1.09
N ALA A 54 4.36 -1.65 -1.98
CA ALA A 54 4.85 -0.85 -3.11
C ALA A 54 3.74 -0.54 -4.14
N LEU A 55 2.67 -1.33 -4.16
CA LEU A 55 1.57 -1.21 -5.13
C LEU A 55 0.48 -0.21 -4.73
N PHE A 56 0.46 0.24 -3.47
CA PHE A 56 -0.61 1.06 -2.93
C PHE A 56 -0.09 2.38 -2.37
N GLU A 57 -0.64 3.49 -2.85
CA GLU A 57 -0.26 4.84 -2.40
C GLU A 57 -0.49 5.07 -0.89
N ALA A 58 -1.42 4.34 -0.27
CA ALA A 58 -1.66 4.41 1.17
C ALA A 58 -0.39 4.06 1.99
N SER A 59 0.39 3.07 1.55
CA SER A 59 1.62 2.68 2.24
C SER A 59 2.72 3.72 2.09
N LYS A 60 2.87 4.32 0.90
CA LYS A 60 3.78 5.46 0.69
C LYS A 60 3.38 6.67 1.51
N PHE A 61 2.08 6.92 1.62
CA PHE A 61 1.55 7.99 2.47
C PHE A 61 1.91 7.75 3.95
N LEU A 62 1.72 6.54 4.46
CA LEU A 62 2.12 6.18 5.83
C LEU A 62 3.63 6.36 6.05
N ALA A 63 4.48 5.84 5.15
CA ALA A 63 5.93 5.97 5.25
C ALA A 63 6.39 7.44 5.29
N ARG A 64 5.81 8.29 4.42
CA ARG A 64 6.07 9.73 4.43
C ARG A 64 5.60 10.41 5.70
N ALA A 65 4.43 10.03 6.21
CA ALA A 65 3.91 10.57 7.46
C ALA A 65 4.80 10.20 8.66
N LEU A 66 5.29 8.96 8.73
CA LEU A 66 6.25 8.52 9.74
C LEU A 66 7.58 9.25 9.63
N ASN A 67 8.09 9.46 8.41
CA ASN A 67 9.32 10.21 8.18
C ASN A 67 9.21 11.70 8.54
N ALA A 68 8.00 12.26 8.57
CA ALA A 68 7.75 13.62 9.04
C ALA A 68 7.71 13.73 10.57
N LEU A 69 7.66 12.61 11.29
CA LEU A 69 7.76 12.59 12.75
C LEU A 69 9.25 12.62 13.15
N SER A 70 9.57 13.40 14.18
CA SER A 70 10.91 13.41 14.79
C SER A 70 11.11 12.17 15.67
N LEU A 71 11.23 11.01 15.03
CA LEU A 71 11.47 9.73 15.69
C LEU A 71 12.93 9.66 16.16
N LYS A 72 13.13 9.27 17.43
CA LYS A 72 14.46 9.05 17.98
C LYS A 72 14.83 7.56 17.87
N PRO A 73 16.11 7.20 17.66
CA PRO A 73 16.54 5.81 17.52
C PRO A 73 16.20 4.91 18.71
N GLU A 74 16.08 5.47 19.92
CA GLU A 74 15.84 4.72 21.15
C GLU A 74 14.34 4.48 21.42
N MET A 75 13.46 4.92 20.52
CA MET A 75 12.02 4.76 20.69
C MET A 75 11.61 3.32 20.34
N ASN A 76 11.00 2.63 21.30
CA ASN A 76 10.39 1.33 21.07
C ASN A 76 9.06 1.54 20.31
N MET A 77 8.93 0.86 19.17
CA MET A 77 7.74 0.90 18.33
C MET A 77 7.15 -0.50 18.15
N LEU A 78 5.83 -0.55 18.10
CA LEU A 78 5.08 -1.77 17.83
C LEU A 78 4.29 -1.56 16.54
N ASP A 79 4.67 -2.28 15.49
CA ASP A 79 3.90 -2.33 14.25
C ASP A 79 2.84 -3.43 14.33
N LEU A 80 1.60 -3.03 14.57
CA LEU A 80 0.46 -3.94 14.64
C LEU A 80 -0.08 -4.23 13.25
N GLY A 81 -0.14 -5.51 12.89
CA GLY A 81 -0.66 -5.91 11.58
C GLY A 81 0.30 -5.61 10.44
N THR A 82 1.61 -5.66 10.71
CA THR A 82 2.71 -5.32 9.78
C THR A 82 2.64 -5.97 8.40
N GLY A 83 1.95 -7.11 8.28
CA GLY A 83 1.75 -7.82 7.01
C GLY A 83 3.09 -8.16 6.35
N SER A 84 3.45 -7.40 5.31
CA SER A 84 4.70 -7.53 4.56
C SER A 84 5.96 -7.08 5.32
N GLY A 85 5.85 -6.57 6.55
CA GLY A 85 7.02 -6.14 7.33
C GLY A 85 7.55 -4.76 6.93
N VAL A 86 6.68 -3.82 6.55
CA VAL A 86 7.09 -2.50 6.02
C VAL A 86 7.22 -1.41 7.09
N GLY A 87 6.60 -1.59 8.26
CA GLY A 87 6.62 -0.61 9.35
C GLY A 87 7.92 -0.60 10.15
#